data_AF-A0A143C8S2-F1
#
_entry.id   AF-A0A143C8S2-F1
#
_cell.length_a   1.000
_cell.length_b   1.000
_cell.length_c   1.000
_cell.angle_alpha   90.00
_cell.angle_beta   90.00
_cell.angle_gamma   90.00
#
_symmetry.space_group_name_H-M   'P 1'
#
loop_
_entity.id
_entity.type
_entity.pdbx_description
1 polymer ?
#
loop_
_entity_poly.entity_id
_entity_poly.type
_entity_poly.pdbx_seq_one_letter_code
_entity_poly.pdbx_strand_id
1 'polypeptide(L)'
;MRDVGQSVRRSSLRHLRTAAVLASAVMLVSIVLSALPQEKIPLPFRAGHRQDRHTSTATVTDEAETVFRLVEGAGLPVENAVLYAHREEDPDGLLGVQNNYRSKLTFEDRRIDGGAVTAPDPGSVHLGGAIEVFPGADAARSRAERLQTSAARSPAHAEHAYLKGRILLRLSPYLTESAADAYAAPLYATEVVRPGPERNTADA
;
A
#
# COMPACT_ATOMS: atom_id res chain seq x y z
N MET A 1 27.38 60.50 -28.44
CA MET A 1 26.39 61.61 -28.49
C MET A 1 25.02 60.98 -28.68
N ARG A 2 24.16 61.05 -27.63
CA ARG A 2 22.77 60.49 -27.49
C ARG A 2 22.72 58.96 -27.46
N ASP A 3 22.43 58.22 -26.40
CA ASP A 3 21.66 58.34 -25.14
C ASP A 3 20.13 58.54 -25.26
N VAL A 4 19.47 57.72 -24.43
CA VAL A 4 18.11 57.75 -23.87
C VAL A 4 16.95 57.15 -24.68
N GLY A 5 16.34 56.12 -24.08
CA GLY A 5 15.01 55.62 -24.42
C GLY A 5 14.51 54.47 -23.54
N GLN A 6 14.69 54.55 -22.22
CA GLN A 6 14.06 53.65 -21.23
C GLN A 6 12.52 53.74 -21.23
N SER A 7 11.85 52.66 -20.81
CA SER A 7 10.74 52.60 -19.82
C SER A 7 9.77 51.45 -20.16
N VAL A 8 9.86 50.29 -19.51
CA VAL A 8 9.14 49.92 -18.27
C VAL A 8 7.62 50.13 -18.36
N ARG A 9 6.85 49.04 -18.38
CA ARG A 9 5.67 48.91 -17.49
C ARG A 9 5.19 47.47 -17.29
N ARG A 10 4.95 47.17 -16.01
CA ARG A 10 4.36 45.98 -15.40
C ARG A 10 2.86 45.87 -15.68
N SER A 11 2.31 44.65 -15.61
CA SER A 11 1.05 44.24 -14.92
C SER A 11 0.47 43.01 -15.65
N SER A 12 0.54 41.79 -15.11
CA SER A 12 -0.33 41.19 -14.08
C SER A 12 -1.83 41.21 -14.42
N LEU A 13 -2.41 40.02 -14.64
CA LEU A 13 -3.81 39.62 -14.40
C LEU A 13 -3.90 38.09 -14.64
N ARG A 14 -3.77 37.31 -13.57
CA ARG A 14 -4.84 36.62 -12.80
C ARG A 14 -5.51 35.45 -13.52
N HIS A 15 -5.30 34.31 -12.87
CA HIS A 15 -6.03 33.04 -12.87
C HIS A 15 -7.44 33.03 -13.46
N LEU A 16 -7.73 32.00 -14.27
CA LEU A 16 -9.05 31.38 -14.33
C LEU A 16 -8.89 29.87 -14.23
N ARG A 17 -9.41 29.34 -13.12
CA ARG A 17 -9.73 27.93 -12.89
C ARG A 17 -10.93 27.60 -13.75
N THR A 18 -10.93 26.44 -14.40
CA THR A 18 -12.17 25.85 -14.92
C THR A 18 -12.20 24.38 -14.52
N ALA A 19 -12.89 24.12 -13.42
CA ALA A 19 -13.35 22.79 -13.03
C ALA A 19 -14.57 22.44 -13.89
N ALA A 20 -14.59 21.24 -14.46
CA ALA A 20 -15.79 20.67 -15.07
C ALA A 20 -16.38 19.65 -14.10
N VAL A 21 -17.48 20.04 -13.44
CA VAL A 21 -18.35 19.16 -12.66
C VAL A 21 -19.43 18.66 -13.62
N LEU A 22 -19.43 17.36 -13.91
CA LEU A 22 -20.55 16.71 -14.61
C LEU A 22 -21.43 16.02 -13.56
N ALA A 23 -22.53 16.69 -13.24
CA ALA A 23 -23.67 16.08 -12.56
C ALA A 23 -24.35 15.10 -13.53
N SER A 24 -24.72 13.92 -13.05
CA SER A 24 -25.60 12.99 -13.78
C SER A 24 -26.73 12.53 -12.87
N ALA A 25 -27.92 12.54 -13.47
CA ALA A 25 -29.23 12.62 -12.86
C ALA A 25 -29.69 11.38 -12.09
N VAL A 26 -30.64 11.67 -11.20
CA VAL A 26 -31.53 10.82 -10.43
C VAL A 26 -32.39 9.92 -11.32
N MET A 27 -32.61 8.66 -10.91
CA MET A 27 -33.82 7.93 -11.29
C MET A 27 -34.42 7.25 -10.05
N LEU A 28 -35.60 7.73 -9.65
CA LEU A 28 -36.48 7.15 -8.64
C LEU A 28 -37.19 5.94 -9.24
N VAL A 29 -37.16 4.80 -8.55
CA VAL A 29 -38.11 3.70 -8.74
C VAL A 29 -38.82 3.45 -7.42
N SER A 30 -40.08 3.87 -7.37
CA SER A 30 -41.02 3.56 -6.30
C SER A 30 -41.60 2.17 -6.55
N ILE A 31 -41.48 1.26 -5.58
CA ILE A 31 -42.32 0.07 -5.50
C ILE A 31 -43.00 0.08 -4.14
N VAL A 32 -44.30 0.38 -4.15
CA VAL A 32 -45.24 0.09 -3.06
C VAL A 32 -45.86 -1.26 -3.40
N LEU A 33 -45.72 -2.27 -2.52
CA LEU A 33 -46.67 -3.38 -2.51
C LEU A 33 -46.72 -4.10 -1.15
N SER A 34 -47.90 -3.94 -0.52
CA SER A 34 -48.64 -4.90 0.32
C SER A 34 -48.23 -5.15 1.76
N ALA A 35 -49.14 -4.71 2.64
CA ALA A 35 -49.34 -5.19 3.99
C ALA A 35 -49.97 -6.60 4.01
N LEU A 36 -49.41 -7.49 4.81
CA LEU A 36 -50.09 -8.66 5.39
C LEU A 36 -49.68 -8.76 6.87
N PRO A 37 -50.62 -9.07 7.79
CA PRO A 37 -50.28 -9.37 9.18
C PRO A 37 -49.82 -10.84 9.27
N GLN A 38 -48.62 -11.08 9.80
CA GLN A 38 -48.17 -12.41 10.19
C GLN A 38 -47.94 -12.43 11.69
N GLU A 39 -48.72 -13.27 12.34
CA GLU A 39 -48.78 -13.48 13.78
C GLU A 39 -47.42 -13.91 14.36
N LYS A 40 -47.21 -13.49 15.62
CA LYS A 40 -46.15 -13.95 16.49
C LYS A 40 -46.33 -15.43 16.80
N ILE A 41 -45.39 -16.26 16.35
CA ILE A 41 -45.11 -17.56 16.98
C ILE A 41 -43.78 -17.41 17.74
N PRO A 42 -43.75 -17.59 19.08
CA PRO A 42 -42.52 -17.53 19.84
C PRO A 42 -41.79 -18.89 19.77
N LEU A 43 -40.59 -18.90 19.19
CA LEU A 43 -39.64 -20.00 19.38
C LEU A 43 -38.69 -19.65 20.52
N PRO A 44 -38.57 -20.49 21.57
CA PRO A 44 -37.59 -20.28 22.61
C PRO A 44 -36.28 -20.95 22.19
N PHE A 45 -35.28 -20.19 21.73
CA PHE A 45 -33.88 -20.47 22.04
C PHE A 45 -33.05 -19.22 21.76
N ARG A 46 -32.64 -18.57 22.84
CA ARG A 46 -31.72 -17.44 22.85
C ARG A 46 -30.33 -17.99 23.19
N ALA A 47 -29.48 -18.15 22.18
CA ALA A 47 -28.03 -18.07 22.34
C ALA A 47 -27.58 -16.97 21.37
N GLY A 48 -27.38 -15.78 21.92
CA GLY A 48 -27.06 -14.59 21.15
C GLY A 48 -25.65 -14.65 20.60
N HIS A 49 -25.51 -14.85 19.29
CA HIS A 49 -24.44 -14.21 18.53
C HIS A 49 -25.02 -13.00 17.83
N ARG A 50 -25.18 -11.94 18.63
CA ARG A 50 -25.20 -10.59 18.11
C ARG A 50 -23.77 -10.28 17.65
N GLN A 51 -23.41 -10.72 16.45
CA GLN A 51 -22.42 -9.97 15.69
C GLN A 51 -23.12 -8.69 15.28
N ASP A 52 -23.13 -7.72 16.20
CA ASP A 52 -23.17 -6.34 15.78
C ASP A 52 -21.98 -6.22 14.81
N ARG A 53 -22.28 -6.16 13.51
CA ARG A 53 -21.35 -5.75 12.46
C ARG A 53 -21.03 -4.28 12.72
N HIS A 54 -20.22 -4.03 13.73
CA HIS A 54 -19.30 -2.94 13.69
C HIS A 54 -18.16 -3.43 12.82
N THR A 55 -17.98 -2.78 11.68
CA THR A 55 -16.75 -2.81 10.89
C THR A 55 -15.62 -2.44 11.84
N SER A 56 -15.03 -3.44 12.52
CA SER A 56 -13.99 -3.19 13.51
C SER A 56 -12.73 -2.87 12.72
N THR A 57 -12.48 -1.57 12.55
CA THR A 57 -11.23 -1.03 12.03
C THR A 57 -10.12 -1.46 12.99
N ALA A 58 -9.07 -2.08 12.46
CA ALA A 58 -7.89 -2.36 13.26
C ALA A 58 -7.24 -1.01 13.62
N THR A 59 -6.86 -0.83 14.88
CA THR A 59 -6.17 0.38 15.35
C THR A 59 -4.86 0.57 14.58
N VAL A 60 -4.65 1.74 13.98
CA VAL A 60 -3.39 2.11 13.35
C VAL A 60 -2.32 2.30 14.44
N THR A 61 -1.09 1.85 14.17
CA THR A 61 0.04 1.82 15.10
C THR A 61 1.33 2.28 14.43
N ASP A 62 2.38 2.54 15.22
CA ASP A 62 3.74 2.92 14.81
C ASP A 62 4.72 1.72 14.75
N GLU A 63 4.22 0.49 14.79
CA GLU A 63 5.08 -0.71 14.86
C GLU A 63 6.05 -0.86 13.69
N ALA A 64 5.67 -0.40 12.48
CA ALA A 64 6.55 -0.40 11.32
C ALA A 64 7.79 0.48 11.52
N GLU A 65 7.68 1.59 12.26
CA GLU A 65 8.81 2.44 12.62
C GLU A 65 9.78 1.71 13.55
N THR A 66 9.26 0.95 14.52
CA THR A 66 10.10 0.14 15.41
C THR A 66 10.88 -0.93 14.64
N VAL A 67 10.24 -1.57 13.64
CA VAL A 67 10.93 -2.51 12.75
C VAL A 67 11.96 -1.79 11.87
N PHE A 68 11.63 -0.61 11.35
CA PHE A 68 12.55 0.20 10.54
C PHE A 68 13.82 0.57 11.30
N ARG A 69 13.74 0.92 12.58
CA ARG A 69 14.93 1.21 13.40
C ARG A 69 15.90 0.02 13.51
N LEU A 70 15.44 -1.23 13.37
CA LEU A 70 16.32 -2.39 13.31
C LEU A 70 17.09 -2.45 11.98
N VAL A 71 16.44 -2.06 10.89
CA VAL A 71 17.05 -1.95 9.56
C VAL A 71 18.06 -0.79 9.52
N GLU A 72 17.68 0.37 10.06
CA GLU A 72 18.56 1.55 10.15
C GLU A 72 19.78 1.26 11.03
N GLY A 73 19.58 0.63 12.19
CA GLY A 73 20.67 0.23 13.09
C GLY A 73 21.66 -0.78 12.49
N ALA A 74 21.29 -1.48 11.42
CA ALA A 74 22.17 -2.36 10.66
C ALA A 74 23.07 -1.62 9.66
N GLY A 75 22.93 -0.29 9.52
CA GLY A 75 23.75 0.53 8.63
C GLY A 75 23.40 0.39 7.14
N LEU A 76 22.17 -0.04 6.83
CA LEU A 76 21.69 -0.17 5.46
C LEU A 76 21.43 1.22 4.84
N PRO A 77 21.56 1.39 3.52
CA PRO A 77 21.55 2.70 2.85
C PRO A 77 20.12 3.23 2.64
N VAL A 78 19.34 3.29 3.72
CA VAL A 78 17.96 3.77 3.74
C VAL A 78 17.88 5.30 3.81
N GLU A 79 16.96 5.89 3.07
CA GLU A 79 16.64 7.32 3.10
C GLU A 79 15.13 7.56 2.98
N ASN A 80 14.70 8.80 3.19
CA ASN A 80 13.32 9.26 2.94
C ASN A 80 12.23 8.35 3.51
N ALA A 81 12.42 7.88 4.75
CA ALA A 81 11.46 7.01 5.41
C ALA A 81 10.15 7.77 5.73
N VAL A 82 9.02 7.19 5.35
CA VAL A 82 7.67 7.75 5.58
C VAL A 82 6.82 6.74 6.32
N LEU A 83 6.44 7.08 7.56
CA LEU A 83 5.42 6.36 8.32
C LEU A 83 4.03 6.89 7.94
N TYR A 84 3.13 6.01 7.51
CA TYR A 84 1.75 6.37 7.22
C TYR A 84 0.93 6.30 8.52
N ALA A 85 0.61 7.47 9.07
CA ALA A 85 -0.16 7.59 10.32
C ALA A 85 -1.67 7.53 10.07
N HIS A 86 -2.12 7.88 8.87
CA HIS A 86 -3.53 7.97 8.52
C HIS A 86 -3.88 7.11 7.28
N ARG A 87 -5.09 6.56 7.26
CA ARG A 87 -5.51 5.61 6.21
C ARG A 87 -5.60 6.28 4.84
N GLU A 88 -6.02 7.52 4.81
CA GLU A 88 -6.17 8.36 3.62
C GLU A 88 -4.83 8.73 2.96
N GLU A 89 -3.72 8.58 3.67
CA GLU A 89 -2.36 8.83 3.16
C GLU A 89 -1.75 7.55 2.57
N ASP A 90 -2.28 6.37 2.91
CA ASP A 90 -1.77 5.10 2.43
C ASP A 90 -2.14 4.89 0.95
N PRO A 91 -1.16 4.82 0.03
CA PRO A 91 -1.42 4.70 -1.40
C PRO A 91 -2.16 3.41 -1.78
N ASP A 92 -2.04 2.34 -0.98
CA ASP A 92 -2.76 1.09 -1.23
C ASP A 92 -4.17 1.10 -0.60
N GLY A 93 -4.49 2.06 0.29
CA GLY A 93 -5.77 2.17 0.99
C GLY A 93 -6.11 1.02 1.95
N LEU A 94 -5.11 0.23 2.35
CA LEU A 94 -5.27 -0.97 3.18
C LEU A 94 -4.96 -0.74 4.67
N LEU A 95 -4.35 0.39 5.03
CA LEU A 95 -4.00 0.72 6.42
C LEU A 95 -5.24 0.72 7.33
N GLY A 96 -5.18 -0.06 8.42
CA GLY A 96 -6.25 -0.15 9.42
C GLY A 96 -7.51 -0.88 8.94
N VAL A 97 -7.52 -1.39 7.70
CA VAL A 97 -8.59 -2.26 7.20
C VAL A 97 -8.51 -3.60 7.90
N GLN A 98 -9.67 -4.17 8.25
CA GLN A 98 -9.75 -5.49 8.86
C GLN A 98 -8.93 -6.52 8.05
N ASN A 99 -8.12 -7.32 8.74
CA ASN A 99 -7.21 -8.32 8.18
C ASN A 99 -6.13 -7.80 7.21
N ASN A 100 -5.89 -6.49 7.14
CA ASN A 100 -4.74 -5.89 6.45
C ASN A 100 -3.76 -5.30 7.46
N TYR A 101 -2.71 -4.61 6.99
CA TYR A 101 -1.71 -4.05 7.88
C TYR A 101 -2.29 -2.91 8.74
N ARG A 102 -1.80 -2.85 9.97
CA ARG A 102 -2.12 -1.83 10.96
C ARG A 102 -0.99 -0.81 11.14
N SER A 103 0.14 -1.01 10.46
CA SER A 103 1.25 -0.08 10.40
C SER A 103 1.96 -0.28 9.06
N LYS A 104 2.33 0.81 8.41
CA LYS A 104 3.09 0.80 7.16
C LYS A 104 4.11 1.92 7.17
N LEU A 105 5.33 1.58 6.79
CA LEU A 105 6.40 2.52 6.54
C LEU A 105 7.04 2.20 5.20
N THR A 106 7.30 3.23 4.39
CA THR A 106 8.08 3.11 3.15
C THR A 106 9.41 3.82 3.31
N PHE A 107 10.41 3.42 2.52
CA PHE A 107 11.73 4.05 2.51
C PHE A 107 12.36 3.89 1.13
N GLU A 108 13.36 4.72 0.84
CA GLU A 108 14.16 4.66 -0.37
C GLU A 108 15.52 4.00 -0.08
N ASP A 109 16.12 3.38 -1.09
CA ASP A 109 17.46 2.81 -1.04
C ASP A 109 18.39 3.57 -1.98
N ARG A 110 19.45 4.17 -1.46
CA ARG A 110 20.41 4.99 -2.23
C ARG A 110 21.11 4.25 -3.37
N ARG A 111 21.07 2.92 -3.38
CA ARG A 111 21.65 2.09 -4.45
C ARG A 111 20.77 2.07 -5.69
N ILE A 112 19.51 2.46 -5.58
CA ILE A 112 18.56 2.51 -6.69
C ILE A 112 18.65 3.88 -7.36
N ASP A 113 18.92 3.88 -8.66
CA ASP A 113 18.80 5.09 -9.47
C ASP A 113 17.31 5.35 -9.76
N GLY A 114 16.76 6.43 -9.19
CA GLY A 114 15.36 6.83 -9.43
C GLY A 114 15.05 7.08 -10.92
N GLY A 115 16.05 7.39 -11.75
CA GLY A 115 15.90 7.52 -13.20
C GLY A 115 15.68 6.19 -13.92
N ALA A 116 16.05 5.06 -13.31
CA ALA A 116 15.81 3.72 -13.83
C ALA A 116 14.40 3.19 -13.49
N VAL A 117 13.69 3.83 -12.54
CA VAL A 117 12.35 3.44 -12.12
C VAL A 117 11.32 4.08 -13.04
N THR A 118 10.50 3.25 -13.69
CA THR A 118 9.34 3.73 -14.45
C THR A 118 8.30 4.27 -13.47
N ALA A 119 8.03 5.58 -13.51
CA ALA A 119 7.13 6.32 -12.60
C ALA A 119 7.53 6.20 -11.11
N PRO A 120 8.57 6.94 -10.67
CA PRO A 120 9.01 6.95 -9.28
C PRO A 120 8.05 7.78 -8.42
N ASP A 121 6.87 7.22 -8.12
CA ASP A 121 5.98 7.84 -7.15
C ASP A 121 6.64 7.79 -5.75
N PRO A 122 6.73 8.93 -5.03
CA PRO A 122 7.30 8.95 -3.69
C PRO A 122 6.63 7.93 -2.77
N GLY A 123 7.45 7.17 -2.04
CA GLY A 123 6.97 6.08 -1.18
C GLY A 123 6.61 4.78 -1.92
N SER A 124 6.88 4.69 -3.23
CA SER A 124 6.78 3.42 -3.97
C SER A 124 7.82 2.41 -3.51
N VAL A 125 7.43 1.14 -3.41
CA VAL A 125 8.36 0.02 -3.13
C VAL A 125 9.47 -0.06 -4.18
N HIS A 126 9.24 0.42 -5.40
CA HIS A 126 10.27 0.43 -6.46
C HIS A 126 11.48 1.32 -6.14
N LEU A 127 11.33 2.32 -5.27
CA LEU A 127 12.43 3.21 -4.87
C LEU A 127 13.26 2.68 -3.69
N GLY A 128 12.83 1.59 -3.05
CA GLY A 128 13.53 1.01 -1.91
C GLY A 128 12.76 -0.15 -1.31
N GLY A 129 11.82 0.15 -0.42
CA GLY A 129 11.01 -0.88 0.22
C GLY A 129 9.84 -0.37 1.06
N ALA A 130 9.09 -1.34 1.59
CA ALA A 130 8.01 -1.12 2.54
C ALA A 130 8.04 -2.17 3.65
N ILE A 131 7.75 -1.71 4.87
CA ILE A 131 7.52 -2.56 6.04
C ILE A 131 6.02 -2.49 6.35
N GLU A 132 5.35 -3.63 6.29
CA GLU A 132 3.94 -3.78 6.61
C GLU A 132 3.78 -4.67 7.85
N VAL A 133 3.11 -4.17 8.89
CA VAL A 133 2.87 -4.93 10.14
C VAL A 133 1.39 -5.27 10.27
N PHE A 134 1.09 -6.56 10.42
CA PHE A 134 -0.27 -7.10 10.41
C PHE A 134 -0.76 -7.45 11.82
N PRO A 135 -2.09 -7.61 12.01
CA PRO A 135 -2.66 -8.15 13.25
C PRO A 135 -2.15 -9.56 13.61
N GLY A 136 -1.77 -10.36 12.60
CA GLY A 136 -1.29 -11.72 12.79
C GLY A 136 -0.52 -12.26 11.58
N ALA A 137 0.16 -13.39 11.76
CA ALA A 137 1.03 -13.98 10.74
C ALA A 137 0.26 -14.43 9.49
N ASP A 138 -0.95 -14.94 9.65
CA ASP A 138 -1.76 -15.41 8.52
C ASP A 138 -2.17 -14.25 7.61
N ALA A 139 -2.48 -13.08 8.17
CA ALA A 139 -2.78 -11.89 7.38
C ALA A 139 -1.56 -11.40 6.58
N ALA A 140 -0.37 -11.44 7.17
CA ALA A 140 0.89 -11.12 6.48
C ALA A 140 1.16 -12.11 5.34
N ARG A 141 0.97 -13.41 5.58
CA ARG A 141 1.12 -14.46 4.55
C ARG A 141 0.14 -14.28 3.40
N SER A 142 -1.14 -14.06 3.69
CA SER A 142 -2.17 -13.81 2.67
C SER A 142 -1.88 -12.54 1.84
N ARG A 143 -1.24 -11.51 2.43
CA ARG A 143 -0.76 -10.35 1.66
C ARG A 143 0.36 -10.75 0.71
N ALA A 144 1.36 -11.48 1.20
CA ALA A 144 2.48 -11.93 0.38
C ALA A 144 2.00 -12.78 -0.81
N GLU A 145 1.08 -13.72 -0.58
CA GLU A 145 0.48 -14.56 -1.64
C GLU A 145 -0.26 -13.74 -2.71
N ARG A 146 -1.01 -12.70 -2.31
CA ARG A 146 -1.67 -11.79 -3.26
C ARG A 146 -0.66 -10.99 -4.09
N LEU A 147 0.44 -10.55 -3.48
CA LEU A 147 1.51 -9.85 -4.19
C LEU A 147 2.19 -10.78 -5.18
N GLN A 148 2.52 -12.02 -4.79
CA GLN A 148 3.11 -13.01 -5.70
C GLN A 148 2.19 -13.37 -6.87
N THR A 149 0.89 -13.55 -6.60
CA THR A 149 -0.11 -13.78 -7.65
C THR A 149 -0.17 -12.63 -8.65
N SER A 150 -0.04 -11.39 -8.17
CA SER A 150 0.00 -10.20 -9.03
C SER A 150 1.30 -10.13 -9.82
N ALA A 151 2.43 -10.44 -9.19
CA ALA A 151 3.76 -10.46 -9.79
C ALA A 151 3.92 -11.55 -10.86
N ALA A 152 3.19 -12.67 -10.76
CA ALA A 152 3.22 -13.73 -11.78
C ALA A 152 2.81 -13.24 -13.18
N ARG A 153 2.07 -12.13 -13.28
CA ARG A 153 1.72 -11.49 -14.57
C ARG A 153 2.86 -10.66 -15.17
N SER A 154 3.83 -10.26 -14.35
CA SER A 154 5.05 -9.57 -14.78
C SER A 154 6.22 -9.92 -13.86
N PRO A 155 6.82 -11.12 -14.01
CA PRO A 155 7.86 -11.60 -13.10
C PRO A 155 9.09 -10.69 -13.03
N ALA A 156 9.38 -9.93 -14.09
CA ALA A 156 10.47 -8.96 -14.14
C ALA A 156 10.30 -7.79 -13.16
N HIS A 157 9.09 -7.55 -12.66
CA HIS A 157 8.79 -6.54 -11.65
C HIS A 157 8.39 -7.15 -10.30
N ALA A 158 8.68 -8.44 -10.09
CA ALA A 158 8.42 -9.11 -8.82
C ALA A 158 9.31 -8.54 -7.72
N GLU A 159 8.69 -7.85 -6.76
CA GLU A 159 9.32 -7.39 -5.52
C GLU A 159 9.96 -8.57 -4.78
N HIS A 160 11.07 -8.31 -4.07
CA HIS A 160 11.54 -9.25 -3.07
C HIS A 160 10.66 -9.13 -1.83
N ALA A 161 10.23 -10.26 -1.27
CA ALA A 161 9.32 -10.27 -0.12
C ALA A 161 9.85 -11.21 0.95
N TYR A 162 9.82 -10.78 2.22
CA TYR A 162 10.28 -11.55 3.36
C TYR A 162 9.27 -11.48 4.51
N LEU A 163 9.07 -12.61 5.21
CA LEU A 163 8.13 -12.73 6.32
C LEU A 163 8.85 -12.98 7.65
N LYS A 164 8.37 -12.31 8.70
CA LYS A 164 8.71 -12.61 10.09
C LYS A 164 7.46 -12.50 10.97
N GLY A 165 6.82 -13.64 11.22
CA GLY A 165 5.55 -13.65 11.95
C GLY A 165 4.53 -12.75 11.26
N ARG A 166 4.18 -11.63 11.89
CA ARG A 166 3.21 -10.64 11.39
C ARG A 166 3.83 -9.51 10.54
N ILE A 167 5.14 -9.54 10.30
CA ILE A 167 5.86 -8.52 9.53
C ILE A 167 6.04 -9.04 8.11
N LEU A 168 5.70 -8.22 7.13
CA LEU A 168 6.06 -8.38 5.73
C LEU A 168 7.00 -7.24 5.33
N LEU A 169 8.21 -7.61 4.92
CA LEU A 169 9.17 -6.70 4.31
C LEU A 169 9.10 -6.88 2.79
N ARG A 170 8.78 -5.80 2.08
CA ARG A 170 8.75 -5.72 0.62
C ARG A 170 9.91 -4.86 0.16
N LEU A 171 10.60 -5.28 -0.88
CA LEU A 171 11.79 -4.59 -1.39
C LEU A 171 11.74 -4.50 -2.91
N SER A 172 12.33 -3.43 -3.41
CA SER A 172 12.36 -3.09 -4.82
C SER A 172 12.93 -4.22 -5.69
N PRO A 173 12.30 -4.54 -6.84
CA PRO A 173 12.85 -5.47 -7.81
C PRO A 173 14.18 -5.00 -8.42
N TYR A 174 14.54 -3.72 -8.27
CA TYR A 174 15.80 -3.14 -8.74
C TYR A 174 16.99 -3.43 -7.82
N LEU A 175 16.76 -4.00 -6.63
CA LEU A 175 17.84 -4.49 -5.78
C LEU A 175 18.31 -5.87 -6.24
N THR A 176 19.62 -6.11 -6.14
CA THR A 176 20.16 -7.47 -6.25
C THR A 176 19.63 -8.34 -5.10
N GLU A 177 19.59 -9.66 -5.30
CA GLU A 177 19.17 -10.60 -4.23
C GLU A 177 20.00 -10.40 -2.95
N SER A 178 21.32 -10.30 -3.07
CA SER A 178 22.21 -10.04 -1.94
C SER A 178 21.93 -8.72 -1.23
N ALA A 179 21.49 -7.69 -1.96
CA ALA A 179 21.12 -6.40 -1.38
C ALA A 179 19.78 -6.49 -0.64
N ALA A 180 18.84 -7.29 -1.15
CA ALA A 180 17.56 -7.55 -0.51
C ALA A 180 17.70 -8.42 0.75
N ASP A 181 18.51 -9.48 0.68
CA ASP A 181 18.83 -10.36 1.82
C ASP A 181 19.41 -9.59 3.02
N ALA A 182 20.22 -8.57 2.74
CA ALA A 182 20.81 -7.73 3.77
C ALA A 182 19.74 -7.00 4.61
N TYR A 183 18.58 -6.65 4.04
CA TYR A 183 17.46 -6.08 4.78
C TYR A 183 16.71 -7.10 5.63
N ALA A 184 16.62 -8.36 5.17
CA ALA A 184 15.94 -9.43 5.88
C ALA A 184 16.73 -9.94 7.09
N ALA A 185 18.07 -9.89 7.01
CA ALA A 185 19.00 -10.37 8.03
C ALA A 185 18.76 -9.80 9.44
N PRO A 186 18.71 -8.47 9.68
CA PRO A 186 18.47 -7.92 11.02
C PRO A 186 17.09 -8.28 11.59
N LEU A 187 16.15 -8.67 10.73
CA LEU A 187 14.80 -9.08 11.13
C LEU A 187 14.67 -10.60 11.34
N TYR A 188 15.70 -11.38 10.97
CA TYR A 188 15.62 -12.83 10.86
C TYR A 188 14.37 -13.27 10.07
N ALA A 189 14.09 -12.54 8.98
CA ALA A 189 12.94 -12.78 8.10
C ALA A 189 13.28 -13.82 7.02
N THR A 190 12.28 -14.57 6.58
CA THR A 190 12.43 -15.63 5.59
C THR A 190 11.88 -15.19 4.25
N GLU A 191 12.63 -15.45 3.17
CA GLU A 191 12.21 -15.11 1.81
C GLU A 191 10.89 -15.81 1.43
N VAL A 192 10.01 -15.07 0.78
CA VAL A 192 8.84 -15.58 0.08
C VAL A 192 9.26 -15.84 -1.36
N VAL A 193 9.31 -17.11 -1.75
CA VAL A 193 9.74 -17.56 -3.07
C VAL A 193 9.01 -16.79 -4.18
N ARG A 194 9.79 -16.13 -5.04
CA ARG A 194 9.27 -15.41 -6.21
C ARG A 194 8.82 -16.40 -7.30
N PRO A 195 7.75 -16.09 -8.06
CA PRO A 195 7.40 -16.85 -9.25
C PRO A 195 8.56 -16.74 -10.24
N GLY A 196 9.24 -17.86 -10.49
CA GLY A 196 10.24 -17.93 -11.55
C GLY A 196 9.58 -17.80 -12.93
N PRO A 197 10.33 -17.43 -13.98
CA PRO A 197 9.84 -17.64 -15.33
C PRO A 197 9.52 -19.14 -15.47
N GLU A 198 8.32 -19.48 -15.93
CA GLU A 198 8.00 -20.87 -16.28
C GLU A 198 9.12 -21.39 -17.17
N ARG A 199 9.89 -22.38 -16.68
CA ARG A 199 10.78 -23.14 -17.54
C ARG A 199 9.87 -23.93 -18.47
N ASN A 200 9.68 -23.40 -19.68
CA ASN A 200 8.95 -24.09 -20.73
C ASN A 200 9.70 -25.40 -21.01
N THR A 201 9.19 -26.51 -20.50
CA THR A 201 9.81 -27.85 -20.59
C THR A 201 9.57 -28.48 -21.96
N ALA A 202 9.40 -27.66 -23.01
CA ALA A 202 9.07 -28.11 -24.36
C ALA A 202 10.30 -28.48 -25.23
N ASP A 203 11.53 -28.35 -24.71
CA ASP A 203 12.77 -28.73 -25.42
C ASP A 203 13.52 -29.87 -24.68
N ALA A 204 12.86 -31.01 -24.47
CA ALA A 204 13.50 -32.26 -24.04
C ALA A 204 13.07 -33.44 -24.92
#